data_AF-A0A7C8B0P5-F1
#
_entry.id   AF-A0A7C8B0P5-F1
#
_cell.length_a   1.000
_cell.length_b   1.000
_cell.length_c   1.000
_cell.angle_alpha   90.00
_cell.angle_beta   90.00
_cell.angle_gamma   90.00
#
_symmetry.space_group_name_H-M   'P 1'
#
loop_
_entity.id
_entity.type
_entity.pdbx_description
1 polymer ?
#
loop_
_entity_poly.entity_id
_entity_poly.type
_entity_poly.pdbx_seq_one_letter_code
_entity_poly.pdbx_strand_id
1 'polypeptide(L)'
;MRTRTCPFCKEDIHTQALVCRYCRRDLPPMAQQGGKTSHGWLAAIVAAGIIASGAAFLAAEFLRERKNWLTEPARPPEPQNPPD
;
A
#
# COMPACT_ATOMS: atom_id res chain seq x y z
N MET A 1 24.54 -22.43 5.77
CA MET A 1 24.73 -21.56 6.96
C MET A 1 25.31 -20.23 6.47
N ARG A 2 24.83 -19.06 6.93
CA ARG A 2 25.42 -17.77 6.53
C ARG A 2 26.72 -17.53 7.31
N THR A 3 27.78 -17.21 6.59
CA THR A 3 29.07 -16.79 7.14
C THR A 3 29.32 -15.32 6.82
N ARG A 4 30.15 -14.67 7.65
CA ARG A 4 30.75 -13.36 7.37
C ARG A 4 32.25 -13.47 7.53
N THR A 5 32.98 -12.58 6.90
CA THR A 5 34.42 -12.48 7.11
C THR A 5 34.71 -11.68 8.37
N CYS A 6 35.61 -12.18 9.21
CA CYS A 6 36.08 -11.47 10.39
C CYS A 6 36.87 -10.21 9.97
N PRO A 7 36.53 -9.00 10.46
CA PRO A 7 37.23 -7.77 10.09
C PRO A 7 38.68 -7.72 10.61
N PHE A 8 39.03 -8.62 11.53
CA PHE A 8 40.31 -8.60 12.24
C PHE A 8 41.34 -9.59 11.69
N CYS A 9 40.93 -10.82 11.38
CA CYS A 9 41.83 -11.87 10.89
C CYS A 9 41.45 -12.41 9.52
N LYS A 10 40.38 -11.88 8.91
CA LYS A 10 39.90 -12.25 7.57
C LYS A 10 39.44 -13.69 7.40
N GLU A 11 39.30 -14.42 8.50
CA GLU A 11 38.75 -15.78 8.48
C GLU A 11 37.22 -15.77 8.40
N ASP A 12 36.65 -16.79 7.78
CA ASP A 12 35.21 -16.96 7.70
C ASP A 12 34.63 -17.46 9.02
N ILE A 13 33.64 -16.73 9.52
CA ILE A 13 32.98 -16.96 10.81
C ILE A 13 31.47 -16.96 10.64
N HIS A 14 30.74 -17.51 11.62
CA HIS A 14 29.28 -17.44 11.62
C HIS A 14 28.80 -15.98 11.72
N THR A 15 27.76 -15.62 10.97
CA THR A 15 27.19 -14.26 11.01
C THR A 15 26.69 -13.85 12.38
N GLN A 16 26.25 -14.82 13.19
CA GLN A 16 25.77 -14.62 14.56
C GLN A 16 26.89 -14.75 15.62
N ALA A 17 28.15 -14.93 15.21
CA ALA A 17 29.26 -15.01 16.16
C ALA A 17 29.48 -13.64 16.83
N LEU A 18 29.47 -13.65 18.16
CA LEU A 18 29.87 -12.53 19.01
C LEU A 18 31.39 -12.44 19.14
N VAL A 19 32.08 -13.58 19.11
CA VAL A 19 33.55 -13.67 19.21
C VAL A 19 34.10 -14.52 18.07
N CYS A 20 35.21 -14.09 17.47
CA CYS A 20 35.87 -14.85 16.40
C CYS A 20 36.56 -16.12 16.96
N ARG A 21 36.29 -17.29 16.39
CA ARG A 21 36.93 -18.56 16.80
C ARG A 21 38.45 -18.58 16.59
N TYR A 22 38.94 -17.81 15.64
CA TYR A 22 40.35 -17.85 15.21
C TYR A 22 41.19 -16.81 15.95
N CYS A 23 40.79 -15.54 15.91
CA CYS A 23 41.54 -14.46 16.56
C CYS A 23 41.05 -14.09 17.96
N ARG A 24 39.95 -14.70 18.43
CA ARG A 24 39.37 -14.51 19.77
C ARG A 24 39.00 -13.06 20.12
N ARG A 25 38.90 -12.18 19.13
CA ARG A 25 38.42 -10.80 19.29
C ARG A 25 36.90 -10.74 19.26
N ASP A 26 36.35 -9.83 20.07
CA ASP A 26 34.94 -9.46 20.03
C ASP A 26 34.59 -8.84 18.68
N LEU A 27 33.53 -9.36 18.07
CA LEU A 27 33.02 -8.90 16.81
C LEU A 27 31.93 -7.87 17.06
N PRO A 28 31.88 -6.78 16.27
CA PRO A 28 30.77 -5.85 16.37
C PRO A 28 29.46 -6.61 16.11
N PRO A 29 28.40 -6.32 16.90
CA PRO A 29 27.09 -6.87 16.65
C PRO A 29 26.73 -6.50 15.22
N MET A 30 26.42 -7.50 14.39
CA MET A 30 25.93 -7.20 13.07
C MET A 30 24.59 -6.53 13.30
N ALA A 31 24.53 -5.21 13.15
CA ALA A 31 23.29 -4.47 13.15
C ALA A 31 22.41 -5.23 12.16
N GLN A 32 21.40 -5.92 12.68
CA GLN A 32 20.41 -6.61 11.89
C GLN A 32 19.98 -5.56 10.89
N GLN A 33 20.43 -5.71 9.65
CA GLN A 33 19.89 -5.00 8.52
C GLN A 33 18.50 -5.60 8.35
N GLY A 34 17.62 -5.29 9.30
CA GLY A 34 16.20 -5.45 9.17
C GLY A 34 15.91 -4.65 7.94
N GLY A 35 15.71 -5.39 6.83
CA GLY A 35 15.53 -4.80 5.53
C GLY A 35 14.52 -3.69 5.71
N LYS A 36 14.96 -2.45 5.47
CA LYS A 36 14.04 -1.34 5.31
C LYS A 36 13.21 -1.76 4.11
N THR A 37 12.09 -2.39 4.40
CA THR A 37 11.11 -2.89 3.46
C THR A 37 10.82 -1.71 2.55
N SER A 38 11.21 -1.82 1.29
CA SER A 38 11.00 -0.84 0.24
C SER A 38 9.51 -0.54 -0.03
N HIS A 39 8.59 -0.97 0.84
CA HIS A 39 7.14 -0.92 0.72
C HIS A 39 6.53 0.49 0.74
N GLY A 40 7.32 1.55 0.88
CA GLY A 40 6.81 2.93 0.79
C GLY A 40 6.10 3.21 -0.54
N TRP A 41 6.68 2.77 -1.67
CA TRP A 41 6.06 2.93 -2.99
C TRP A 41 4.79 2.09 -3.21
N LEU A 42 4.71 0.89 -2.61
CA LEU A 42 3.53 0.03 -2.69
C LEU A 42 2.36 0.67 -1.92
N ALA A 43 2.63 1.22 -0.75
CA ALA A 43 1.63 1.99 0.00
C ALA A 43 1.12 3.19 -0.79
N ALA A 44 2.00 3.90 -1.51
CA ALA A 44 1.62 5.02 -2.36
C ALA A 44 0.72 4.60 -3.55
N ILE A 45 1.02 3.48 -4.20
CA ILE A 45 0.19 2.95 -5.30
C ILE A 45 -1.20 2.56 -4.81
N VAL A 46 -1.28 1.86 -3.67
CA VAL A 46 -2.58 1.46 -3.09
C VAL A 46 -3.40 2.69 -2.71
N ALA A 47 -2.79 3.68 -2.06
CA ALA A 47 -3.46 4.92 -1.70
C ALA A 47 -3.99 5.66 -2.94
N ALA A 48 -3.18 5.79 -3.99
CA ALA A 48 -3.58 6.43 -5.24
C ALA A 48 -4.75 5.70 -5.91
N GLY A 49 -4.74 4.37 -5.92
CA GLY A 49 -5.82 3.55 -6.48
C GLY A 49 -7.16 3.76 -5.76
N ILE A 50 -7.15 3.82 -4.42
CA ILE A 50 -8.35 4.08 -3.61
C ILE A 50 -8.91 5.48 -3.91
N ILE A 51 -8.05 6.50 -3.94
CA ILE A 51 -8.46 7.89 -4.17
C ILE A 51 -9.05 8.07 -5.57
N ALA A 52 -8.37 7.56 -6.61
CA ALA A 52 -8.83 7.67 -7.99
C ALA A 52 -10.17 6.97 -8.20
N SER A 53 -10.32 5.76 -7.65
CA SER A 53 -11.56 4.98 -7.77
C SER A 53 -12.72 5.67 -7.06
N GLY A 54 -12.50 6.17 -5.84
CA GLY A 54 -13.52 6.92 -5.09
C GLY A 54 -13.96 8.19 -5.80
N ALA A 55 -13.01 8.98 -6.32
CA ALA A 55 -13.32 10.19 -7.08
C ALA A 55 -14.10 9.90 -8.37
N ALA A 56 -13.72 8.87 -9.12
CA ALA A 56 -14.42 8.45 -10.32
C ALA A 56 -15.86 7.99 -10.01
N PHE A 57 -16.06 7.23 -8.92
CA PHE A 57 -17.37 6.77 -8.50
C PHE A 57 -18.30 7.93 -8.15
N LEU A 58 -17.82 8.87 -7.32
CA LEU A 58 -18.59 10.06 -6.94
C LEU A 58 -18.94 10.94 -8.15
N ALA A 59 -18.00 11.13 -9.08
CA ALA A 59 -18.25 11.89 -10.31
C ALA A 59 -19.29 11.20 -11.22
N ALA A 60 -19.24 9.88 -11.34
CA ALA A 60 -20.18 9.11 -12.15
C ALA A 60 -21.61 9.18 -11.58
N GLU A 61 -21.77 9.01 -10.27
CA GLU A 61 -23.09 9.14 -9.61
C GLU A 61 -23.66 10.54 -9.79
N PHE A 62 -22.85 11.58 -9.57
CA PHE A 62 -23.28 12.96 -9.79
C PHE A 62 -23.73 13.21 -11.24
N LEU A 63 -23.01 12.66 -12.22
CA LEU A 63 -23.39 12.75 -13.63
C LEU A 63 -24.64 11.95 -13.98
N ARG A 64 -24.87 10.79 -13.36
CA ARG A 64 -26.11 10.00 -13.52
C ARG A 64 -27.31 10.79 -13.04
N GLU A 65 -27.21 11.32 -11.83
CA GLU A 65 -28.25 12.17 -11.25
C GLU A 65 -28.56 13.33 -12.19
N ARG A 66 -27.54 14.10 -12.61
CA ARG A 66 -27.69 15.21 -13.56
C ARG A 66 -28.38 14.80 -14.87
N LYS A 67 -28.06 13.62 -15.41
CA LYS A 67 -28.72 13.10 -16.61
C LYS A 67 -30.19 12.77 -16.36
N ASN A 68 -30.53 12.26 -15.18
CA ASN A 68 -31.92 11.97 -14.81
C ASN A 68 -32.78 13.23 -14.84
N TRP A 69 -32.29 14.34 -14.27
CA TRP A 69 -32.95 15.66 -14.31
C TRP A 69 -33.22 16.17 -15.74
N LEU A 70 -32.36 15.84 -16.69
CA LEU A 70 -32.53 16.23 -18.10
C LEU A 70 -33.44 15.27 -18.87
N THR A 71 -33.52 14.01 -18.43
CA THR A 71 -34.24 12.95 -19.14
C THR A 71 -35.70 12.90 -18.73
N GLU A 72 -36.03 13.28 -17.49
CA GLU A 72 -37.42 13.35 -17.02
C GLU A 72 -38.11 14.57 -17.67
N PRO A 73 -38.87 14.40 -18.76
CA PRO A 73 -39.68 15.49 -19.27
C PRO A 73 -40.79 15.66 -18.24
N ALA A 74 -41.05 16.89 -17.78
CA ALA A 74 -42.11 17.19 -16.82
C ALA A 74 -43.33 16.32 -17.09
N ARG A 75 -43.53 15.27 -16.26
CA ARG A 75 -44.67 14.37 -16.40
C ARG A 75 -45.89 15.28 -16.23
N PRO A 76 -46.75 15.48 -17.24
CA PRO A 76 -47.98 16.21 -17.03
C PRO A 76 -48.68 15.55 -15.84
N PRO A 77 -49.22 16.31 -14.88
CA PRO A 77 -49.90 15.71 -13.75
C PRO A 77 -50.96 14.75 -14.28
N GLU A 78 -50.87 13.48 -13.86
CA GLU A 78 -51.86 12.44 -14.17
C GLU A 78 -53.25 12.99 -13.81
N PRO A 79 -54.21 13.05 -14.74
CA PRO A 79 -55.53 13.58 -14.43
C PRO A 79 -56.21 12.64 -13.42
N GLN A 80 -56.29 13.11 -12.17
CA GLN A 80 -57.11 12.49 -11.14
C GLN A 80 -58.58 12.76 -11.45
N ASN A 81 -59.20 11.93 -12.29
CA ASN A 81 -60.67 11.94 -12.40
C ASN A 81 -61.26 11.14 -11.23
N PRO A 82 -62.17 11.71 -10.44
CA PRO A 82 -62.89 10.98 -9.40
C PRO A 82 -63.89 9.99 -10.05
N PRO A 83 -64.14 8.81 -9.45
CA PRO A 83 -65.17 7.90 -9.91
C PRO A 83 -66.56 8.50 -9.65
N ASP A 84 -67.48 8.23 -10.58
CA ASP A 84 -68.85 8.77 -10.74
C ASP A 84 -69.70 8.89 -9.46
#